data_AF-A0A6M3JGD1-F1
#
_entry.id   AF-A0A6M3JGD1-F1
#
_cell.length_a   1.000
_cell.length_b   1.000
_cell.length_c   1.000
_cell.angle_alpha   90.00
_cell.angle_beta   90.00
_cell.angle_gamma   90.00
#
_symmetry.space_group_name_H-M   'P 1'
#
loop_
_entity.id
_entity.type
_entity.pdbx_description
1 polymer ?
#
loop_
_entity_poly.entity_id
_entity_poly.type
_entity_poly.pdbx_seq_one_letter_code
_entity_poly.pdbx_strand_id
1 'polypeptide(L)'
;MIQDYIFSIGNVLFSIMLIPSLLTSAKPHWLTSALTSALLFLFGYCFSTLNLKLAMVASFITATAWMILFIQSMRIKYLIYKMKDEIAY
;
A
#
# COMPACT_ATOMS: atom_id res chain seq x y z
N MET A 1 -23.60 8.95 -7.18
CA MET A 1 -22.81 10.20 -7.32
C MET A 1 -22.07 10.56 -6.03
N ILE A 2 -22.76 10.86 -4.91
CA ILE A 2 -22.07 11.25 -3.66
C ILE A 2 -21.16 10.15 -3.08
N GLN A 3 -21.55 8.88 -3.23
CA GLN A 3 -20.77 7.71 -2.80
C GLN A 3 -19.38 7.63 -3.46
N ASP A 4 -19.29 7.93 -4.77
CA ASP A 4 -18.01 7.88 -5.50
C ASP A 4 -17.03 8.94 -4.98
N TYR A 5 -17.53 10.14 -4.71
CA TYR A 5 -16.73 11.22 -4.11
C TYR A 5 -16.24 10.86 -2.70
N ILE A 6 -17.10 10.31 -1.84
CA ILE A 6 -16.71 9.93 -0.47
C ILE A 6 -15.61 8.88 -0.50
N PHE A 7 -15.77 7.80 -1.29
CA PHE A 7 -14.77 6.75 -1.40
C PHE A 7 -13.47 7.23 -2.05
N SER A 8 -13.56 8.08 -3.07
CA SER A 8 -12.38 8.62 -3.71
C SER A 8 -11.61 9.58 -2.80
N ILE A 9 -12.29 10.48 -2.09
CA ILE A 9 -11.63 11.40 -1.14
C ILE A 9 -10.93 10.59 -0.04
N GLY A 10 -11.60 9.57 0.51
CA GLY A 10 -11.00 8.66 1.47
C GLY A 10 -9.75 7.98 0.95
N ASN A 11 -9.79 7.42 -0.26
CA ASN A 11 -8.63 6.78 -0.89
C ASN A 11 -7.49 7.76 -1.17
N VAL A 12 -7.78 8.98 -1.61
CA VAL A 12 -6.77 10.01 -1.88
C VAL A 12 -6.11 10.46 -0.57
N LEU A 13 -6.88 10.74 0.47
CA LEU A 13 -6.34 11.11 1.78
C LEU A 13 -5.46 9.99 2.35
N PHE A 14 -5.90 8.73 2.22
CA PHE A 14 -5.12 7.58 2.66
C PHE A 14 -3.81 7.44 1.86
N SER A 15 -3.85 7.66 0.55
CA SER A 15 -2.64 7.75 -0.29
C SER A 15 -1.68 8.86 0.15
N ILE A 16 -2.20 10.05 0.51
CA ILE A 16 -1.37 11.17 0.99
C ILE A 16 -0.72 10.82 2.33
N MET A 17 -1.48 10.18 3.25
CA MET A 17 -0.97 9.73 4.54
C MET A 17 0.13 8.66 4.42
N LEU A 18 0.23 7.96 3.28
CA LEU A 18 1.29 6.99 3.01
C LEU A 18 2.60 7.62 2.55
N ILE A 19 2.58 8.87 2.08
CA ILE A 19 3.79 9.55 1.56
C ILE A 19 4.92 9.57 2.60
N PRO A 20 4.69 9.94 3.88
CA PRO A 20 5.74 9.86 4.89
C PRO A 20 6.30 8.44 5.05
N SER A 21 5.43 7.42 5.09
CA SER A 21 5.86 6.02 5.18
C SER A 21 6.68 5.57 3.97
N LEU A 22 6.41 6.10 2.78
CA LEU A 22 7.20 5.85 1.56
C LEU A 22 8.59 6.50 1.63
N LEU A 23 8.74 7.60 2.35
CA LEU A 23 9.99 8.35 2.44
C LEU A 23 10.85 8.00 3.68
N THR A 24 10.24 7.52 4.77
CA THR A 24 10.98 7.21 6.01
C THR A 24 11.56 5.79 6.00
N SER A 25 12.61 5.55 6.79
CA SER A 25 13.15 4.19 7.00
C SER A 25 12.24 3.30 7.84
N ALA A 26 11.32 3.89 8.61
CA ALA A 26 10.35 3.20 9.44
C ALA A 26 9.18 2.69 8.57
N LYS A 27 9.40 1.57 7.90
CA LYS A 27 8.38 0.92 7.06
C LYS A 27 7.44 0.06 7.92
N PRO A 28 6.15 -0.01 7.57
CA PRO A 28 5.25 -1.00 8.15
C PRO A 28 5.74 -2.43 7.87
N HIS A 29 5.27 -3.37 8.68
CA HIS A 29 5.60 -4.78 8.51
C HIS A 29 5.20 -5.26 7.10
N TRP A 30 6.07 -6.08 6.48
CA TRP A 30 5.89 -6.55 5.11
C TRP A 30 4.54 -7.27 4.92
N LEU A 31 4.12 -8.08 5.90
CA LEU A 31 2.86 -8.82 5.82
C LEU A 31 1.65 -7.88 5.82
N THR A 32 1.67 -6.84 6.66
CA THR A 32 0.61 -5.82 6.70
C THR A 32 0.53 -5.12 5.35
N SER A 33 1.69 -4.72 4.79
CA SER A 33 1.74 -4.02 3.51
C SER A 33 1.21 -4.88 2.34
N ALA A 34 1.54 -6.17 2.33
CA ALA A 34 1.06 -7.11 1.33
C ALA A 34 -0.46 -7.31 1.42
N LEU A 35 -0.98 -7.53 2.63
CA LEU A 35 -2.42 -7.73 2.86
C LEU A 35 -3.23 -6.47 2.52
N THR A 36 -2.75 -5.29 2.92
CA THR A 36 -3.42 -4.02 2.59
C THR A 36 -3.41 -3.75 1.09
N SER A 37 -2.30 -4.00 0.39
CA SER A 37 -2.25 -3.88 -1.07
C SER A 37 -3.26 -4.81 -1.75
N ALA A 38 -3.30 -6.09 -1.36
CA ALA A 38 -4.23 -7.07 -1.92
C ALA A 38 -5.71 -6.68 -1.68
N LEU A 39 -6.03 -6.19 -0.47
CA LEU A 39 -7.37 -5.74 -0.13
C LEU A 39 -7.79 -4.52 -0.97
N LEU A 40 -6.88 -3.57 -1.20
CA LEU A 40 -7.16 -2.39 -2.03
C LEU A 40 -7.33 -2.76 -3.51
N PHE A 41 -6.58 -3.73 -4.04
CA PHE A 41 -6.85 -4.25 -5.39
C PHE A 41 -8.25 -4.89 -5.47
N LEU A 42 -8.66 -5.64 -4.45
CA LEU A 42 -10.00 -6.22 -4.37
C LEU A 42 -11.08 -5.13 -4.32
N PHE A 43 -10.88 -4.07 -3.53
CA PHE A 43 -11.79 -2.92 -3.48
C PHE A 43 -11.83 -2.16 -4.81
N GLY A 44 -10.69 -1.94 -5.46
CA GLY A 44 -10.65 -1.37 -6.81
C GLY A 44 -11.48 -2.19 -7.80
N TYR A 45 -11.38 -3.52 -7.75
CA TYR A 45 -12.20 -4.41 -8.56
C TYR A 45 -13.71 -4.29 -8.22
N CYS A 46 -14.08 -4.31 -6.95
CA CYS A 46 -15.47 -4.09 -6.53
C CYS A 46 -16.02 -2.71 -6.93
N PHE A 47 -15.20 -1.66 -6.89
CA PHE A 47 -15.60 -0.32 -7.35
C PHE A 47 -15.79 -0.29 -8.88
N SER A 48 -15.02 -1.09 -9.61
CA SER A 48 -15.22 -1.29 -11.04
C SER A 48 -16.58 -1.92 -11.34
N THR A 49 -16.98 -2.97 -10.61
CA THR A 49 -18.29 -3.63 -10.80
C THR A 49 -19.47 -2.75 -10.42
N LEU A 50 -19.26 -1.79 -9.51
CA LEU A 50 -20.26 -0.78 -9.09
C LEU A 50 -20.24 0.50 -9.95
N ASN A 51 -19.40 0.56 -10.99
CA ASN A 51 -19.23 1.73 -11.88
C ASN A 51 -18.81 3.02 -11.13
N LEU A 52 -18.08 2.87 -10.02
CA LEU A 52 -17.50 3.96 -9.22
C LEU A 52 -16.09 4.27 -9.75
N LYS A 53 -16.02 4.92 -10.91
CA LYS A 53 -14.78 5.08 -11.67
C LYS A 53 -13.71 5.84 -10.90
N LEU A 54 -14.09 6.89 -10.16
CA LEU A 54 -13.16 7.73 -9.41
C LEU A 54 -12.56 6.94 -8.23
N ALA A 55 -13.41 6.30 -7.44
CA ALA A 55 -13.01 5.44 -6.33
C ALA A 55 -12.15 4.25 -6.79
N MET A 56 -12.47 3.63 -7.93
CA MET A 56 -11.68 2.56 -8.54
C MET A 56 -10.25 3.01 -8.82
N VAL A 57 -10.07 4.12 -9.55
CA VAL A 57 -8.73 4.65 -9.89
C VAL A 57 -7.96 5.02 -8.63
N ALA A 58 -8.59 5.74 -7.70
CA ALA A 58 -7.97 6.12 -6.45
C ALA A 58 -7.53 4.89 -5.63
N SER A 59 -8.35 3.84 -5.59
CA SER A 59 -8.03 2.60 -4.88
C SER A 59 -6.85 1.86 -5.50
N PHE A 60 -6.75 1.79 -6.83
CA PHE A 60 -5.60 1.18 -7.51
C PHE A 60 -4.29 1.95 -7.31
N ILE A 61 -4.34 3.29 -7.30
CA ILE A 61 -3.17 4.13 -6.99
C ILE A 61 -2.68 3.82 -5.57
N THR A 62 -3.60 3.83 -4.60
CA THR A 62 -3.30 3.50 -3.20
C THR A 62 -2.77 2.07 -3.06
N ALA A 63 -3.37 1.09 -3.75
CA ALA A 63 -2.92 -0.30 -3.75
C ALA A 63 -1.48 -0.44 -4.25
N THR A 64 -1.13 0.33 -5.29
CA THR A 64 0.22 0.38 -5.88
C THR A 64 1.22 1.00 -4.90
N ALA A 65 0.85 2.07 -4.20
CA ALA A 65 1.69 2.68 -3.16
C ALA A 65 2.00 1.67 -2.03
N TRP A 66 1.00 0.90 -1.59
CA TRP A 66 1.21 -0.18 -0.61
C TRP A 66 2.06 -1.33 -1.14
N MET A 67 1.94 -1.67 -2.42
CA MET A 67 2.80 -2.67 -3.06
C MET A 67 4.26 -2.20 -3.06
N ILE A 68 4.52 -0.92 -3.33
CA ILE A 68 5.86 -0.33 -3.25
C ILE A 68 6.40 -0.43 -1.82
N LEU A 69 5.59 -0.13 -0.79
CA LEU A 69 5.99 -0.29 0.61
C LEU A 69 6.31 -1.74 0.97
N PHE A 70 5.52 -2.70 0.47
CA PHE A 70 5.79 -4.13 0.65
C PHE A 70 7.16 -4.50 0.11
N ILE A 71 7.47 -4.08 -1.12
CA ILE A 71 8.78 -4.34 -1.75
C ILE A 71 9.92 -3.69 -0.95
N GLN A 72 9.74 -2.44 -0.51
CA GLN A 72 10.73 -1.74 0.32
C GLN A 72 10.96 -2.45 1.67
N SER A 73 9.90 -2.87 2.34
CA SER A 73 9.95 -3.57 3.64
C SER A 73 10.65 -4.93 3.52
N MET A 74 10.40 -5.67 2.44
CA MET A 74 11.07 -6.93 2.14
C MET A 74 12.58 -6.76 1.93
N ARG A 75 13.00 -5.73 1.18
CA ARG A 75 14.43 -5.43 0.97
C ARG A 75 15.15 -5.13 2.29
N ILE A 76 14.54 -4.33 3.16
CA ILE A 76 15.12 -4.00 4.48
C ILE A 76 15.28 -5.26 5.32
N LYS A 77 14.24 -6.11 5.38
CA LYS A 77 14.28 -7.37 6.13
C LYS A 77 15.40 -8.30 5.65
N TYR A 78 15.58 -8.40 4.33
CA TYR A 78 16.65 -9.19 3.74
C TYR A 78 18.05 -8.69 4.13
N LEU A 79 18.27 -7.37 4.11
CA LEU A 79 19.54 -6.76 4.52
C LEU A 79 19.85 -7.02 6.00
N ILE A 80 18.84 -6.93 6.88
CA ILE A 80 19.00 -7.23 8.31
C ILE A 80 19.39 -8.69 8.53
N TYR A 81 18.78 -9.62 7.80
CA TYR A 81 19.11 -11.04 7.88
C TYR A 81 20.56 -11.30 7.44
N LYS A 82 20.96 -10.74 6.29
CA LYS A 82 22.33 -10.85 5.77
C LYS A 82 23.38 -10.32 6.75
N MET A 83 23.16 -9.16 7.38
CA MET A 83 24.08 -8.61 8.38
C MET A 83 24.17 -9.46 9.64
N LYS A 84 23.06 -10.10 10.04
CA LYS A 84 23.05 -11.03 11.19
C LYS A 84 23.91 -12.26 10.92
N ASP A 85 23.87 -12.77 9.70
CA ASP A 85 24.68 -13.92 9.31
C ASP A 85 26.18 -13.54 9.28
N GLU A 86 26.53 -12.34 8.81
CA GLU A 86 27.93 -11.85 8.79
C GLU A 86 28.54 -11.62 10.18
N ILE A 87 27.74 -11.26 11.20
CA ILE A 87 28.20 -11.06 12.58
C ILE A 87 28.33 -12.39 13.34
N ALA A 88 27.66 -13.45 12.87
CA ALA A 88 27.65 -14.76 13.54
C ALA A 88 28.91 -15.61 13.27
N TYR A 89 29.82 -15.15 12.40
CA TYR A 89 31.10 -15.78 12.07
C TYR A 89 32.27 -14.95 12.62
#